data_AF-A0A392M3H8-F1
#
_entry.id   AF-A0A392M3H8-F1
#
_cell.length_a   1.000
_cell.length_b   1.000
_cell.length_c   1.000
_cell.angle_alpha   90.00
_cell.angle_beta   90.00
_cell.angle_gamma   90.00
#
_symmetry.space_group_name_H-M   'P 1'
#
loop_
_entity.id
_entity.type
_entity.pdbx_description
1 polymer ?
#
loop_
_entity_poly.entity_id
_entity_poly.type
_entity_poly.pdbx_seq_one_letter_code
_entity_poly.pdbx_strand_id
1 'polypeptide(L)'
;MMNSHSYLLLLIIITINITLSISVRIPLASPALRQQIGKEIGGQTGQHVFQNVIQNVIDQIFNQGDRRSPPSPQVNEIRSPSPQVKEIQGLSLIKQYLYDFGYLQQSGTFDNFLDKDTISAIELYQQNFNLQATGDLNNQTLQQILLPRCGVPDINFEYNLTDTINASWPKGNKWFPEGTKNLTYGFAPESKIPLNATKVFRNALARWSTTTKVLNFTETSYNDANIKIGFYNYVDDGVKDIVVGDTIISLQLNSSVNSGVIRLDASKYWILPTDNYTGSWQDGEFDLETVVMHQIGHLLGLDHSFEKDSIMYPTILPSQQRKVQIAVSDNQNIHQLYTMLNILSLLLLLY
;
A
#
# COMPACT_ATOMS: atom_id res chain seq x y z
N MET A 1 -16.89 -45.44 -16.32
CA MET A 1 -18.02 -44.49 -16.32
C MET A 1 -18.06 -43.84 -14.95
N MET A 2 -17.52 -42.62 -14.83
CA MET A 2 -17.52 -41.84 -13.60
C MET A 2 -18.53 -40.70 -13.75
N ASN A 3 -19.38 -40.54 -12.73
CA ASN A 3 -20.62 -39.76 -12.76
C ASN A 3 -20.39 -38.25 -12.90
N SER A 4 -21.26 -37.63 -13.70
CA SER A 4 -21.33 -36.21 -14.07
C SER A 4 -21.66 -35.23 -12.94
N HIS A 5 -21.82 -35.71 -11.69
CA HIS A 5 -22.13 -34.86 -10.53
C HIS A 5 -20.90 -34.33 -9.79
N SER A 6 -19.70 -34.87 -10.03
CA SER A 6 -18.46 -34.38 -9.39
C SER A 6 -17.87 -33.12 -10.06
N TYR A 7 -18.30 -32.80 -11.30
CA TYR A 7 -17.82 -31.60 -12.01
C TYR A 7 -18.58 -30.32 -11.62
N LEU A 8 -19.84 -30.44 -11.23
CA LEU A 8 -20.65 -29.26 -10.89
C LEU A 8 -20.26 -28.66 -9.52
N LEU A 9 -19.82 -29.50 -8.58
CA LEU A 9 -19.34 -29.03 -7.27
C LEU A 9 -17.94 -28.40 -7.36
N LEU A 10 -17.10 -28.85 -8.30
CA LEU A 10 -15.77 -28.27 -8.53
C LEU A 10 -15.85 -26.93 -9.28
N LEU A 11 -16.83 -26.75 -10.17
CA LEU A 11 -17.07 -25.47 -10.85
C LEU A 11 -17.65 -24.38 -9.93
N ILE A 12 -18.43 -24.76 -8.91
CA ILE A 12 -19.00 -23.80 -7.94
C ILE A 12 -17.93 -23.31 -6.95
N ILE A 13 -16.92 -24.14 -6.62
CA ILE A 13 -15.80 -23.71 -5.77
C ILE A 13 -14.80 -22.82 -6.54
N ILE A 14 -14.67 -22.98 -7.87
CA ILE A 14 -13.81 -22.14 -8.72
C ILE A 14 -14.45 -20.78 -9.01
N THR A 15 -15.77 -20.63 -8.86
CA THR A 15 -16.47 -19.35 -9.13
C THR A 15 -16.56 -18.41 -7.91
N ILE A 16 -16.11 -18.83 -6.73
CA ILE A 16 -16.19 -18.02 -5.50
C ILE A 16 -14.83 -17.39 -5.10
N ASN A 17 -13.72 -17.70 -5.77
CA ASN A 17 -12.39 -17.28 -5.31
C ASN A 17 -11.56 -16.41 -6.27
N ILE A 18 -12.17 -15.73 -7.25
CA ILE A 18 -11.44 -14.78 -8.10
C ILE A 18 -12.26 -13.51 -8.28
N THR A 19 -12.23 -12.66 -7.26
CA THR A 19 -12.33 -11.20 -7.43
C THR A 19 -11.10 -10.56 -6.79
N LEU A 20 -9.89 -11.00 -7.23
CA LEU A 20 -8.75 -10.11 -7.22
C LEU A 20 -9.08 -8.95 -8.16
N SER A 21 -9.62 -7.88 -7.58
CA SER A 21 -9.95 -6.65 -8.28
C SER A 21 -8.66 -5.88 -8.60
N ILE A 22 -7.73 -6.48 -9.34
CA ILE A 22 -6.74 -5.72 -10.09
C ILE A 22 -7.43 -5.34 -11.41
N SER A 23 -8.43 -4.46 -11.30
CA SER A 23 -8.90 -3.74 -12.48
C SER A 23 -7.74 -2.86 -12.92
N VAL A 24 -7.12 -3.21 -14.06
CA VAL A 24 -6.33 -2.28 -14.86
C VAL A 24 -7.31 -1.19 -15.32
N ARG A 25 -7.54 -0.20 -14.45
CA ARG A 25 -8.45 0.90 -14.72
C ARG A 25 -7.79 1.87 -15.69
N ILE A 26 -8.53 2.17 -16.74
CA ILE A 26 -8.21 3.16 -17.76
C ILE A 26 -8.01 4.52 -17.06
N PRO A 27 -6.98 5.31 -17.44
CA PRO A 27 -6.77 6.64 -16.89
C PRO A 27 -7.99 7.52 -17.21
N LEU A 28 -8.75 7.91 -16.19
CA LEU A 28 -9.70 9.02 -16.31
C LEU A 28 -8.89 10.31 -16.16
N ALA A 29 -8.66 10.99 -17.28
CA ALA A 29 -7.85 12.21 -17.37
C ALA A 29 -8.32 13.31 -16.40
N SER A 30 -7.37 14.07 -15.82
CA SER A 30 -7.66 15.21 -14.95
C SER A 30 -7.88 16.52 -15.74
N PRO A 31 -8.81 17.40 -15.33
CA PRO A 31 -8.95 18.73 -15.92
C PRO A 31 -7.87 19.67 -15.35
N ALA A 32 -6.66 19.56 -15.90
CA ALA A 32 -5.57 20.54 -15.82
C ALA A 32 -5.06 20.91 -14.42
N LEU A 33 -4.39 19.99 -13.71
CA LEU A 33 -3.48 20.25 -12.56
C LEU A 33 -4.05 21.04 -11.35
N ARG A 34 -5.30 21.52 -11.42
CA ARG A 34 -6.12 22.44 -10.60
C ARG A 34 -5.50 23.51 -9.70
N GLN A 35 -4.19 23.64 -9.67
CA GLN A 35 -3.39 24.81 -9.34
C GLN A 35 -1.97 24.29 -9.43
N GLN A 36 -1.23 24.73 -10.44
CA GLN A 36 0.17 24.41 -10.69
C GLN A 36 1.02 24.68 -9.42
N ILE A 37 1.01 23.73 -8.48
CA ILE A 37 1.69 23.73 -7.16
C ILE A 37 1.15 24.77 -6.14
N GLY A 38 -0.16 25.00 -6.10
CA GLY A 38 -0.81 25.73 -4.99
C GLY A 38 -0.78 27.26 -5.11
N LYS A 39 -1.93 27.83 -5.46
CA LYS A 39 -2.43 29.15 -5.04
C LYS A 39 -3.73 29.43 -5.78
N GLU A 40 -4.77 29.73 -5.00
CA GLU A 40 -6.07 30.31 -5.39
C GLU A 40 -7.30 29.37 -5.35
N ILE A 41 -7.82 29.27 -4.11
CA ILE A 41 -9.23 29.02 -3.74
C ILE A 41 -9.53 27.58 -3.31
N GLY A 42 -9.87 27.46 -2.02
CA GLY A 42 -10.37 26.32 -1.23
C GLY A 42 -10.73 25.04 -1.98
N GLY A 43 -9.96 23.98 -1.69
CA GLY A 43 -10.33 22.61 -2.03
C GLY A 43 -11.58 22.20 -1.26
N GLN A 44 -12.64 21.82 -1.98
CA GLN A 44 -13.74 21.07 -1.39
C GLN A 44 -13.22 19.66 -1.06
N THR A 45 -13.40 19.31 0.21
CA THR A 45 -13.23 18.01 0.86
C THR A 45 -13.51 16.81 -0.07
N GLY A 46 -12.47 16.04 -0.41
CA GLY A 46 -12.66 14.59 -0.52
C GLY A 46 -13.23 14.11 0.81
N GLN A 47 -14.26 13.26 0.79
CA GLN A 47 -14.84 12.79 2.03
C GLN A 47 -13.77 11.98 2.76
N HIS A 48 -13.32 12.44 3.92
CA HIS A 48 -12.37 11.70 4.77
C HIS A 48 -13.09 10.51 5.44
N VAL A 49 -13.70 9.63 4.64
CA VAL A 49 -14.60 8.56 5.08
C VAL A 49 -13.87 7.67 6.08
N PHE A 50 -12.67 7.20 5.74
CA PHE A 50 -11.91 6.32 6.63
C PHE A 50 -11.50 7.02 7.91
N GLN A 51 -10.99 8.25 7.82
CA GLN A 51 -10.58 9.00 9.02
C GLN A 51 -11.76 9.26 9.96
N ASN A 52 -12.92 9.63 9.41
CA ASN A 52 -14.15 9.82 10.18
C ASN A 52 -14.62 8.52 10.83
N VAL A 53 -14.56 7.39 10.12
CA VAL A 53 -14.89 6.06 10.67
C VAL A 53 -13.96 5.69 11.82
N ILE A 54 -12.65 5.84 11.65
CA ILE A 54 -11.70 5.53 12.72
C ILE A 54 -11.87 6.49 13.91
N GLN A 55 -12.15 7.77 13.68
CA GLN A 55 -12.42 8.71 14.76
C GLN A 55 -13.68 8.31 15.55
N ASN A 56 -14.73 7.86 14.88
CA ASN A 56 -15.92 7.30 15.55
C ASN A 56 -15.60 6.03 16.35
N VAL A 57 -14.69 5.17 15.87
CA VAL A 57 -14.22 3.99 16.61
C VAL A 57 -13.45 4.41 17.86
N ILE A 58 -12.55 5.39 17.76
CA ILE A 58 -11.81 5.97 18.88
C ILE A 58 -12.81 6.51 19.92
N ASP A 59 -13.80 7.28 19.50
CA ASP A 59 -14.80 7.85 20.41
C ASP A 59 -15.64 6.78 21.11
N GLN A 60 -16.00 5.72 20.39
CA GLN A 60 -16.71 4.56 20.96
C GLN A 60 -15.90 3.84 22.03
N ILE A 61 -14.60 3.62 21.79
CA ILE A 61 -13.75 2.82 22.67
C ILE A 61 -13.27 3.62 23.89
N PHE A 62 -12.90 4.89 23.70
CA PHE A 62 -12.22 5.69 24.73
C PHE A 62 -13.07 6.80 25.35
N ASN A 63 -14.09 7.32 24.64
CA ASN A 63 -14.83 8.51 25.08
C ASN A 63 -16.26 8.20 25.60
N GLN A 64 -16.70 6.94 25.59
CA GLN A 64 -18.02 6.54 26.12
C GLN A 64 -18.08 6.35 27.65
N GLY A 65 -16.98 6.60 28.38
CA GLY A 65 -16.93 6.49 29.85
C GLY A 65 -17.84 7.46 30.63
N ASP A 66 -18.40 8.49 29.99
CA ASP A 66 -19.15 9.57 30.67
C ASP A 66 -20.68 9.57 30.46
N ARG A 67 -21.24 8.62 29.69
CA ARG A 67 -22.71 8.47 29.61
C ARG A 67 -23.20 7.43 30.62
N ARG A 68 -23.39 7.87 31.88
CA ARG A 68 -24.11 7.08 32.89
C ARG A 68 -25.56 6.84 32.41
N SER A 69 -25.86 5.61 32.01
CA SER A 69 -27.24 5.12 31.93
C SER A 69 -27.86 5.07 33.33
N PRO A 70 -29.15 5.42 33.52
CA PRO A 70 -29.81 5.28 34.82
C PRO A 70 -29.97 3.78 35.18
N PRO A 71 -30.02 3.43 36.48
CA PRO A 71 -30.11 2.03 36.88
C PRO A 71 -31.49 1.47 36.55
N SER A 72 -31.53 0.42 35.73
CA SER A 72 -32.73 -0.40 35.53
C SER A 72 -32.83 -1.47 36.64
N PRO A 73 -34.05 -1.92 37.01
CA PRO A 73 -34.25 -2.78 38.18
C PRO A 73 -33.71 -4.19 37.94
N GLN A 74 -33.14 -4.78 38.99
CA GLN A 74 -32.56 -6.12 38.96
C GLN A 74 -33.62 -7.21 38.74
N VAL A 75 -33.41 -8.04 37.72
CA VAL A 75 -34.00 -9.38 37.62
C VAL A 75 -32.85 -10.37 37.44
N ASN A 76 -32.70 -11.27 38.39
CA ASN A 76 -31.68 -12.33 38.41
C ASN A 76 -32.11 -13.48 37.47
N GLU A 77 -31.50 -13.56 36.29
CA GLU A 77 -31.37 -14.82 35.55
C GLU A 77 -29.88 -15.16 35.39
N ILE A 78 -29.46 -16.27 36.01
CA ILE A 78 -28.13 -16.83 35.83
C ILE A 78 -28.12 -17.56 34.48
N ARG A 79 -27.80 -16.82 33.41
CA ARG A 79 -27.25 -17.40 32.17
C ARG A 79 -25.73 -17.35 32.27
N SER A 80 -25.08 -18.50 32.10
CA SER A 80 -23.65 -18.56 31.79
C SER A 80 -23.34 -17.59 30.65
N PRO A 81 -22.31 -16.73 30.74
CA PRO A 81 -22.05 -15.77 29.69
C PRO A 81 -21.56 -16.52 28.45
N SER A 82 -22.40 -16.60 27.43
CA SER A 82 -21.92 -16.79 26.06
C SER A 82 -20.84 -15.73 25.80
N PRO A 83 -19.74 -16.04 25.08
CA PRO A 83 -18.72 -15.05 24.75
C PRO A 83 -19.44 -13.85 24.12
N GLN A 84 -19.44 -12.70 24.79
CA GLN A 84 -20.09 -11.52 24.26
C GLN A 84 -19.30 -11.09 23.03
N VAL A 85 -19.83 -11.40 21.85
CA VAL A 85 -19.29 -10.91 20.58
C VAL A 85 -19.43 -9.39 20.62
N LYS A 86 -18.31 -8.68 20.72
CA LYS A 86 -18.28 -7.22 20.82
C LYS A 86 -18.50 -6.63 19.43
N GLU A 87 -19.63 -5.96 19.23
CA GLU A 87 -19.88 -5.17 18.02
C GLU A 87 -19.24 -3.78 18.17
N ILE A 88 -18.50 -3.34 17.16
CA ILE A 88 -17.82 -2.04 17.09
C ILE A 88 -18.20 -1.38 15.76
N GLN A 89 -18.97 -0.29 15.78
CA GLN A 89 -19.39 0.36 14.54
C GLN A 89 -18.16 0.93 13.81
N GLY A 90 -17.96 0.53 12.56
CA GLY A 90 -16.80 0.90 11.74
C GLY A 90 -15.70 -0.16 11.67
N LEU A 91 -15.82 -1.25 12.45
CA LEU A 91 -14.85 -2.35 12.42
C LEU A 91 -14.79 -3.03 11.05
N SER A 92 -15.88 -3.07 10.28
CA SER A 92 -15.87 -3.64 8.93
C SER A 92 -14.83 -2.97 8.02
N LEU A 93 -14.64 -1.66 8.16
CA LEU A 93 -13.66 -0.90 7.36
C LEU A 93 -12.22 -1.10 7.87
N ILE A 94 -12.04 -1.36 9.17
CA ILE A 94 -10.76 -1.80 9.73
C ILE A 94 -10.42 -3.22 9.28
N LYS A 95 -11.40 -4.13 9.22
CA LYS A 95 -11.21 -5.47 8.63
C LYS A 95 -10.83 -5.36 7.15
N GLN A 96 -11.46 -4.46 6.40
CA GLN A 96 -11.07 -4.16 5.02
C GLN A 96 -9.62 -3.66 4.94
N TYR A 97 -9.20 -2.74 5.82
CA TYR A 97 -7.80 -2.31 5.90
C TYR A 97 -6.87 -3.50 6.18
N LEU A 98 -7.18 -4.33 7.18
CA LEU A 98 -6.36 -5.49 7.52
C LEU A 98 -6.28 -6.49 6.38
N TYR A 99 -7.35 -6.64 5.59
CA TYR A 99 -7.35 -7.46 4.38
C TYR A 99 -6.53 -6.84 3.25
N ASP A 100 -6.74 -5.56 2.93
CA ASP A 100 -6.02 -4.83 1.88
C ASP A 100 -4.50 -4.90 2.09
N PHE A 101 -4.05 -4.91 3.34
CA PHE A 101 -2.62 -5.00 3.69
C PHE A 101 -2.18 -6.41 4.12
N GLY A 102 -3.03 -7.43 3.98
CA GLY A 102 -2.69 -8.85 4.06
C GLY A 102 -2.64 -9.48 5.47
N TYR A 103 -3.11 -8.77 6.49
CA TYR A 103 -3.22 -9.27 7.86
C TYR A 103 -4.44 -10.16 8.08
N LEU A 104 -5.50 -9.95 7.31
CA LEU A 104 -6.75 -10.70 7.41
C LEU A 104 -7.07 -11.37 6.08
N GLN A 105 -7.54 -12.61 6.11
CA GLN A 105 -8.06 -13.30 4.93
C GLN A 105 -9.56 -13.04 4.81
N GLN A 106 -10.05 -12.78 3.60
CA GLN A 106 -11.46 -12.49 3.39
C GLN A 106 -12.27 -13.77 3.18
N SER A 107 -13.31 -13.94 3.99
CA SER A 107 -14.37 -14.94 3.82
C SER A 107 -15.73 -14.25 3.78
N GLY A 108 -16.06 -13.62 2.65
CA GLY A 108 -17.32 -12.88 2.47
C GLY A 108 -17.23 -11.39 2.83
N THR A 109 -18.36 -10.76 3.16
CA THR A 109 -18.42 -9.33 3.49
C THR A 109 -17.99 -9.07 4.93
N PHE A 110 -17.17 -8.06 5.17
CA PHE A 110 -16.76 -7.68 6.52
C PHE A 110 -17.90 -7.07 7.32
N ASP A 111 -18.09 -7.56 8.55
CA ASP A 111 -19.06 -7.08 9.51
C ASP A 111 -18.40 -6.24 10.64
N ASN A 112 -19.22 -5.78 11.58
CA ASN A 112 -18.78 -4.98 12.72
C ASN A 112 -18.45 -5.81 13.98
N PHE A 113 -18.38 -7.14 13.88
CA PHE A 113 -18.18 -8.00 15.05
C PHE A 113 -16.71 -8.34 15.26
N LEU A 114 -16.21 -8.19 16.48
CA LEU A 114 -14.83 -8.56 16.82
C LEU A 114 -14.74 -10.07 17.05
N ASP A 115 -14.26 -10.78 16.03
CA ASP A 115 -14.00 -12.22 16.05
C ASP A 115 -12.52 -12.54 16.32
N LYS A 116 -12.21 -13.83 16.51
CA LYS A 116 -10.84 -14.29 16.83
C LYS A 116 -9.84 -14.04 15.71
N ASP A 117 -10.28 -14.13 14.46
CA ASP A 117 -9.41 -13.93 13.29
C ASP A 117 -9.02 -12.45 13.19
N THR A 118 -9.96 -11.55 13.48
CA THR A 118 -9.75 -10.10 13.54
C THR A 118 -8.80 -9.74 14.68
N ILE A 119 -8.97 -10.32 15.88
CA ILE A 119 -8.04 -10.12 17.01
C ILE A 119 -6.62 -10.56 16.62
N SER A 120 -6.49 -11.75 16.02
CA SER A 120 -5.18 -12.28 15.58
C SER A 120 -4.54 -11.39 14.51
N ALA A 121 -5.34 -10.87 13.58
CA ALA A 121 -4.87 -9.92 12.55
C ALA A 121 -4.40 -8.59 13.18
N ILE A 122 -5.09 -8.08 14.20
CA ILE A 122 -4.68 -6.88 14.94
C ILE A 122 -3.38 -7.14 15.71
N GLU A 123 -3.23 -8.30 16.37
CA GLU A 123 -1.98 -8.67 17.05
C GLU A 123 -0.80 -8.68 16.07
N LEU A 124 -0.97 -9.32 14.91
CA LEU A 124 0.07 -9.39 13.89
C LEU A 124 0.41 -8.02 13.31
N TYR A 125 -0.59 -7.17 13.07
CA TYR A 125 -0.38 -5.77 12.68
C TYR A 125 0.43 -5.01 13.72
N GLN A 126 0.07 -5.13 15.00
CA GLN A 126 0.79 -4.50 16.10
C GLN A 126 2.25 -4.96 16.16
N GLN A 127 2.51 -6.27 16.01
CA GLN A 127 3.87 -6.83 15.98
C GLN A 127 4.71 -6.22 14.85
N ASN A 128 4.17 -6.21 13.63
CA ASN A 128 4.87 -5.63 12.48
C ASN A 128 5.19 -4.16 12.73
N PHE A 129 4.26 -3.35 13.22
CA PHE A 129 4.49 -1.93 13.46
C PHE A 129 5.24 -1.62 14.77
N ASN A 130 5.81 -2.63 15.44
CA ASN A 130 6.53 -2.52 16.71
C ASN A 130 5.70 -1.84 17.82
N LEU A 131 4.39 -2.13 17.84
CA LEU A 131 3.46 -1.78 18.90
C LEU A 131 3.34 -2.95 19.90
N GLN A 132 2.73 -2.70 21.06
CA GLN A 132 2.39 -3.79 21.97
C GLN A 132 1.29 -4.66 21.34
N ALA A 133 1.60 -5.94 21.12
CA ALA A 133 0.70 -6.91 20.51
C ALA A 133 -0.32 -7.42 21.51
N THR A 134 -1.45 -6.72 21.64
CA THR A 134 -2.55 -7.08 22.55
C THR A 134 -3.78 -7.62 21.83
N GLY A 135 -3.90 -7.39 20.52
CA GLY A 135 -5.08 -7.76 19.73
C GLY A 135 -6.26 -6.82 19.90
N ASP A 136 -6.11 -5.81 20.75
CA ASP A 136 -7.11 -4.78 20.97
C ASP A 136 -6.92 -3.62 19.99
N LEU A 137 -8.02 -3.01 19.57
CA LEU A 137 -8.01 -1.69 18.94
C LEU A 137 -7.74 -0.59 19.97
N ASN A 138 -6.52 -0.55 20.49
CA ASN A 138 -6.06 0.49 21.40
C ASN A 138 -5.76 1.81 20.63
N ASN A 139 -5.60 2.92 21.35
CA ASN A 139 -5.38 4.23 20.71
C ASN A 139 -4.11 4.24 19.84
N GLN A 140 -3.02 3.59 20.26
CA GLN A 140 -1.79 3.54 19.46
C GLN A 140 -2.01 2.82 18.12
N THR A 141 -2.74 1.71 18.12
CA THR A 141 -3.08 0.98 16.90
C THR A 141 -3.96 1.79 15.95
N LEU A 142 -5.00 2.45 16.47
CA LEU A 142 -5.89 3.25 15.63
C LEU A 142 -5.17 4.49 15.05
N GLN A 143 -4.31 5.14 15.83
CA GLN A 143 -3.49 6.25 15.33
C GLN A 143 -2.49 5.78 14.26
N GLN A 144 -1.94 4.57 14.39
CA GLN A 144 -1.06 3.99 13.37
C GLN A 144 -1.82 3.65 12.07
N ILE A 145 -3.03 3.11 12.18
CA ILE A 145 -3.91 2.79 11.03
C ILE A 145 -4.29 4.04 10.24
N LEU A 146 -4.45 5.19 10.92
CA LEU A 146 -4.79 6.48 10.32
C LEU A 146 -3.67 7.13 9.50
N LEU A 147 -2.42 6.67 9.66
CA LEU A 147 -1.30 7.31 8.97
C LEU A 147 -1.38 7.09 7.46
N PRO A 148 -1.11 8.14 6.66
CA PRO A 148 -0.97 7.98 5.21
C PRO A 148 0.11 6.96 4.87
N ARG A 149 -0.13 6.13 3.85
CA ARG A 149 0.73 4.98 3.57
C ARG A 149 0.81 4.58 2.10
N CYS A 150 1.78 3.72 1.82
CA CYS A 150 1.87 2.95 0.59
C CYS A 150 0.68 1.97 0.48
N GLY A 151 0.19 1.79 -0.74
CA GLY A 151 -0.92 0.89 -1.07
C GLY A 151 -0.50 -0.55 -1.36
N VAL A 152 0.80 -0.87 -1.40
CA VAL A 152 1.29 -2.25 -1.53
C VAL A 152 0.97 -3.01 -0.22
N PRO A 153 0.50 -4.28 -0.26
CA PRO A 153 0.22 -5.04 0.95
C PRO A 153 1.48 -5.30 1.77
N ASP A 154 1.33 -5.40 3.09
CA ASP A 154 2.46 -5.61 4.01
C ASP A 154 2.94 -7.06 4.01
N ILE A 155 2.01 -8.01 4.04
CA ILE A 155 2.29 -9.44 4.23
C ILE A 155 1.29 -10.33 3.47
N ASN A 156 1.56 -11.64 3.41
CA ASN A 156 0.64 -12.69 2.98
C ASN A 156 -0.11 -12.45 1.66
N PHE A 157 0.53 -11.78 0.70
CA PHE A 157 0.06 -11.72 -0.68
C PHE A 157 0.89 -12.62 -1.58
N GLU A 158 0.26 -13.17 -2.60
CA GLU A 158 0.93 -13.96 -3.63
C GLU A 158 1.11 -13.12 -4.88
N TYR A 159 2.31 -13.21 -5.45
CA TYR A 159 2.57 -12.72 -6.78
C TYR A 159 2.05 -13.74 -7.79
N ASN A 160 1.15 -13.32 -8.67
CA ASN A 160 0.58 -14.18 -9.69
C ASN A 160 0.49 -13.42 -11.02
N LEU A 161 1.49 -13.60 -11.89
CA LEU A 161 1.41 -13.18 -13.28
C LEU A 161 1.22 -14.41 -14.17
N THR A 162 0.14 -14.41 -14.94
CA THR A 162 -0.18 -15.43 -15.93
C THR A 162 -0.64 -14.74 -17.22
N ASP A 163 -0.86 -15.51 -18.29
CA ASP A 163 -1.44 -14.98 -19.52
C ASP A 163 -2.83 -14.34 -19.29
N THR A 164 -3.51 -14.69 -18.20
CA THR A 164 -4.82 -14.14 -17.81
C THR A 164 -4.76 -13.08 -16.71
N ILE A 165 -3.72 -13.07 -15.89
CA ILE A 165 -3.47 -12.08 -14.83
C ILE A 165 -2.23 -11.29 -15.19
N ASN A 166 -2.43 -10.09 -15.73
CA ASN A 166 -1.35 -9.29 -16.29
C ASN A 166 -0.77 -8.27 -15.30
N ALA A 167 -1.17 -8.26 -14.04
CA ALA A 167 -0.71 -7.32 -13.02
C ALA A 167 -0.74 -7.93 -11.61
N SER A 168 0.24 -7.60 -10.77
CA SER A 168 0.35 -8.05 -9.38
C SER A 168 1.18 -7.08 -8.53
N TRP A 169 1.11 -7.22 -7.21
CA TRP A 169 1.94 -6.47 -6.28
C TRP A 169 3.38 -6.99 -6.26
N PRO A 170 4.40 -6.12 -6.10
CA PRO A 170 5.77 -6.54 -5.91
C PRO A 170 5.96 -7.24 -4.55
N LYS A 171 6.68 -8.35 -4.53
CA LYS A 171 7.11 -9.21 -3.42
C LYS A 171 8.60 -9.60 -3.46
N GLY A 172 9.46 -8.84 -2.80
CA GLY A 172 10.77 -9.29 -2.29
C GLY A 172 11.76 -9.92 -3.27
N ASN A 173 11.71 -9.61 -4.56
CA ASN A 173 12.60 -10.21 -5.57
C ASN A 173 12.79 -9.29 -6.78
N LYS A 174 13.67 -9.68 -7.72
CA LYS A 174 13.88 -8.95 -8.97
C LYS A 174 12.77 -9.28 -9.99
N TRP A 175 12.13 -8.26 -10.52
CA TRP A 175 11.02 -8.38 -11.48
C TRP A 175 11.47 -8.35 -12.93
N PHE A 176 12.53 -7.60 -13.23
CA PHE A 176 13.01 -7.47 -14.60
C PHE A 176 13.87 -8.67 -15.01
N PRO A 177 13.97 -8.98 -16.31
CA PRO A 177 14.76 -10.12 -16.79
C PRO A 177 16.16 -10.18 -16.19
N GLU A 178 16.66 -11.39 -15.95
CA GLU A 178 17.99 -11.58 -15.39
C GLU A 178 19.06 -10.91 -16.26
N GLY A 179 20.03 -10.25 -15.61
CA GLY A 179 21.08 -9.49 -16.29
C GLY A 179 20.66 -8.08 -16.75
N THR A 180 19.43 -7.64 -16.49
CA THR A 180 19.01 -6.25 -16.80
C THR A 180 19.86 -5.24 -16.03
N LYS A 181 20.53 -4.35 -16.77
CA LYS A 181 21.34 -3.23 -16.22
C LYS A 181 20.82 -1.85 -16.60
N ASN A 182 20.00 -1.76 -17.63
CA ASN A 182 19.42 -0.51 -18.10
C ASN A 182 17.91 -0.66 -18.08
N LEU A 183 17.25 0.15 -17.27
CA LEU A 183 15.79 0.23 -17.20
C LEU A 183 15.34 1.54 -17.79
N THR A 184 14.38 1.48 -18.70
CA THR A 184 13.78 2.71 -19.24
C THR A 184 12.56 3.13 -18.43
N TYR A 185 12.34 4.43 -18.29
CA TYR A 185 11.15 4.97 -17.63
C TYR A 185 10.46 6.04 -18.49
N GLY A 186 9.15 6.20 -18.34
CA GLY A 186 8.38 7.20 -19.07
C GLY A 186 7.18 7.69 -18.26
N PHE A 187 6.76 8.93 -18.52
CA PHE A 187 5.66 9.58 -17.82
C PHE A 187 4.37 9.52 -18.62
N ALA A 188 3.29 9.10 -17.98
CA ALA A 188 1.94 9.04 -18.53
C ALA A 188 1.53 10.43 -19.09
N PRO A 189 1.31 10.58 -20.42
CA PRO A 189 0.98 11.89 -21.03
C PRO A 189 -0.27 12.55 -20.41
N GLU A 190 -1.26 11.74 -20.05
CA GLU A 190 -2.51 12.17 -19.43
C GLU A 190 -2.32 12.79 -18.03
N SER A 191 -1.23 12.43 -17.33
CA SER A 191 -0.92 12.99 -16.01
C SER A 191 -0.41 14.42 -16.09
N LYS A 192 0.05 14.88 -17.27
CA LYS A 192 0.55 16.25 -17.52
C LYS A 192 1.54 16.73 -16.45
N ILE A 193 2.46 15.85 -16.05
CA ILE A 193 3.40 16.09 -14.96
C ILE A 193 4.34 17.25 -15.33
N PRO A 194 4.44 18.30 -14.51
CA PRO A 194 5.27 19.46 -14.84
C PRO A 194 6.77 19.14 -14.75
N LEU A 195 7.61 19.89 -15.47
CA LEU A 195 9.05 19.63 -15.59
C LEU A 195 9.78 19.60 -14.22
N ASN A 196 9.39 20.47 -13.29
CA ASN A 196 9.94 20.48 -11.95
C ASN A 196 9.56 19.23 -11.14
N ALA A 197 8.35 18.70 -11.30
CA ALA A 197 7.95 17.43 -10.70
C ALA A 197 8.67 16.24 -11.35
N THR A 198 8.77 16.18 -12.68
CA THR A 198 9.54 15.11 -13.36
C THR A 198 11.00 15.07 -12.91
N LYS A 199 11.61 16.23 -12.60
CA LYS A 199 12.97 16.31 -12.02
C LYS A 199 13.10 15.55 -10.69
N VAL A 200 12.05 15.52 -9.87
CA VAL A 200 12.04 14.75 -8.61
C VAL A 200 12.21 13.25 -8.88
N PHE A 201 11.47 12.71 -9.86
CA PHE A 201 11.61 11.31 -10.27
C PHE A 201 13.00 11.01 -10.83
N ARG A 202 13.57 11.90 -11.66
CA ARG A 202 14.94 11.75 -12.18
C ARG A 202 15.96 11.66 -11.04
N ASN A 203 15.85 12.54 -10.05
CA ASN A 203 16.74 12.56 -8.90
C ASN A 203 16.60 11.28 -8.05
N ALA A 204 15.38 10.80 -7.82
CA ALA A 204 15.12 9.59 -7.07
C ALA A 204 15.69 8.34 -7.78
N LEU A 205 15.47 8.22 -9.09
CA LEU A 205 16.06 7.16 -9.92
C LEU A 205 17.59 7.22 -9.93
N ALA A 206 18.18 8.41 -10.01
CA ALA A 206 19.63 8.59 -9.93
C ALA A 206 20.19 8.17 -8.56
N ARG A 207 19.47 8.46 -7.47
CA ARG A 207 19.85 8.00 -6.12
C ARG A 207 19.84 6.47 -6.05
N TRP A 208 18.77 5.82 -6.51
CA TRP A 208 18.71 4.36 -6.57
C TRP A 208 19.75 3.73 -7.51
N SER A 209 20.05 4.36 -8.64
CA SER A 209 21.16 3.94 -9.52
C SER A 209 22.49 3.93 -8.77
N THR A 210 22.78 5.01 -8.03
CA THR A 210 23.97 5.13 -7.18
C THR A 210 24.01 4.06 -6.08
N THR A 211 22.88 3.81 -5.42
CA THR A 211 22.77 2.81 -4.36
C THR A 211 22.98 1.39 -4.89
N THR A 212 22.32 1.02 -5.99
CA THR A 212 22.43 -0.33 -6.57
C THR A 212 23.81 -0.59 -7.18
N LYS A 213 24.47 0.44 -7.71
CA LYS A 213 25.75 0.39 -8.47
C LYS A 213 25.71 -0.45 -9.76
N VAL A 214 24.54 -1.00 -10.11
CA VAL A 214 24.37 -1.94 -11.24
C VAL A 214 23.35 -1.42 -12.23
N LEU A 215 22.28 -0.78 -11.76
CA LEU A 215 21.19 -0.30 -12.60
C LEU A 215 21.43 1.13 -13.05
N ASN A 216 21.12 1.40 -14.32
CA ASN A 216 21.00 2.73 -14.90
C ASN A 216 19.57 2.96 -15.36
N PHE A 217 19.11 4.21 -15.28
CA PHE A 217 17.77 4.60 -15.68
C PHE A 217 17.82 5.63 -16.81
N THR A 218 17.05 5.39 -17.87
CA THR A 218 16.99 6.28 -19.03
C THR A 218 15.55 6.63 -19.36
N GLU A 219 15.27 7.92 -19.53
CA GLU A 219 13.93 8.37 -19.93
C GLU A 219 13.64 7.99 -21.38
N THR A 220 12.42 7.51 -21.64
CA THR A 220 11.91 7.24 -23.00
C THR A 220 10.40 7.56 -23.06
N SER A 221 9.77 7.26 -24.20
CA SER A 221 8.32 7.37 -24.35
C SER A 221 7.59 6.46 -23.34
N TYR A 222 6.46 6.91 -22.80
CA TYR A 222 5.67 6.12 -21.85
C TYR A 222 5.28 4.73 -22.37
N ASN A 223 5.03 4.60 -23.67
CA ASN A 223 4.60 3.35 -24.27
C ASN A 223 5.74 2.33 -24.34
N ASP A 224 6.97 2.78 -24.60
CA ASP A 224 8.16 1.94 -24.77
C ASP A 224 8.94 1.70 -23.47
N ALA A 225 8.54 2.35 -22.38
CA ALA A 225 9.25 2.30 -21.11
C ALA A 225 9.04 0.96 -20.37
N ASN A 226 10.10 0.43 -19.75
CA ASN A 226 9.99 -0.67 -18.79
C ASN A 226 9.24 -0.23 -17.53
N ILE A 227 9.41 1.04 -17.14
CA ILE A 227 8.82 1.65 -15.95
C ILE A 227 7.87 2.76 -16.38
N LYS A 228 6.59 2.61 -16.03
CA LYS A 228 5.52 3.55 -16.36
C LYS A 228 5.16 4.35 -15.11
N ILE A 229 5.17 5.67 -15.20
CA ILE A 229 4.96 6.56 -14.05
C ILE A 229 3.77 7.47 -14.33
N GLY A 230 2.82 7.56 -13.40
CA GLY A 230 1.66 8.44 -13.55
C GLY A 230 0.97 8.78 -12.24
N PHE A 231 0.07 9.77 -12.32
CA PHE A 231 -0.88 10.13 -11.28
C PHE A 231 -2.26 9.59 -11.65
N TYR A 232 -2.89 8.88 -10.72
CA TYR A 232 -4.14 8.17 -10.94
C TYR A 232 -5.17 8.58 -9.91
N ASN A 233 -6.43 8.68 -10.33
CA ASN A 233 -7.54 8.86 -9.41
C ASN A 233 -7.90 7.50 -8.82
N TYR A 234 -7.71 7.35 -7.51
CA TYR A 234 -8.30 6.24 -6.78
C TYR A 234 -9.79 6.50 -6.65
N VAL A 235 -10.61 5.47 -6.90
CA VAL A 235 -12.04 5.57 -6.58
C VAL A 235 -12.17 5.43 -5.07
N ASP A 236 -12.88 6.36 -4.46
CA ASP A 236 -13.10 6.44 -3.03
C ASP A 236 -13.90 5.21 -2.54
N ASP A 237 -13.24 4.34 -1.80
CA ASP A 237 -13.80 3.16 -1.12
C ASP A 237 -13.42 3.12 0.37
N GLY A 238 -13.16 4.28 0.98
CA GLY A 238 -12.79 4.43 2.37
C GLY A 238 -11.30 4.18 2.60
N VAL A 239 -10.82 2.93 2.56
CA VAL A 239 -9.41 2.62 2.91
C VAL A 239 -8.41 3.37 2.03
N LYS A 240 -8.76 3.66 0.76
CA LYS A 240 -7.88 4.41 -0.16
C LYS A 240 -7.68 5.87 0.22
N ASP A 241 -8.44 6.43 1.17
CA ASP A 241 -8.27 7.81 1.67
C ASP A 241 -6.84 8.08 2.17
N ILE A 242 -6.25 7.09 2.82
CA ILE A 242 -4.90 7.18 3.40
C ILE A 242 -3.81 6.67 2.46
N VAL A 243 -4.16 6.13 1.28
CA VAL A 243 -3.17 5.63 0.32
C VAL A 243 -2.65 6.79 -0.52
N VAL A 244 -1.34 6.99 -0.54
CA VAL A 244 -0.69 8.08 -1.31
C VAL A 244 -0.16 7.63 -2.67
N GLY A 245 -0.01 6.32 -2.84
CA GLY A 245 0.48 5.71 -4.07
C GLY A 245 0.83 4.24 -3.87
N ASP A 246 1.09 3.56 -4.97
CA ASP A 246 1.49 2.16 -5.00
C ASP A 246 2.33 1.83 -6.23
N THR A 247 2.91 0.63 -6.20
CA THR A 247 3.69 0.07 -7.31
C THR A 247 3.10 -1.27 -7.71
N ILE A 248 2.97 -1.49 -9.02
CA ILE A 248 2.49 -2.74 -9.60
C ILE A 248 3.55 -3.28 -10.56
N ILE A 249 3.68 -4.61 -10.60
CA ILE A 249 4.40 -5.32 -11.65
C ILE A 249 3.38 -5.90 -12.62
N SER A 250 3.53 -5.60 -13.90
CA SER A 250 2.60 -6.03 -14.95
C SER A 250 3.33 -6.65 -16.13
N LEU A 251 2.65 -7.42 -16.97
CA LEU A 251 3.20 -7.85 -18.25
C LEU A 251 3.14 -6.70 -19.26
N GLN A 252 4.19 -6.52 -20.06
CA GLN A 252 4.16 -5.62 -21.20
C GLN A 252 3.15 -6.12 -22.24
N LEU A 253 2.50 -5.19 -22.95
CA LEU A 253 1.49 -5.55 -23.95
C LEU A 253 2.10 -6.47 -25.02
N ASN A 254 1.48 -7.62 -25.26
CA ASN A 254 1.92 -8.64 -26.22
C ASN A 254 3.33 -9.20 -25.94
N SER A 255 3.77 -9.22 -24.67
CA SER A 255 5.09 -9.70 -24.27
C SER A 255 5.02 -10.42 -22.92
N SER A 256 5.94 -11.35 -22.68
CA SER A 256 6.15 -12.00 -21.37
C SER A 256 7.13 -11.24 -20.48
N VAL A 257 7.57 -10.04 -20.91
CA VAL A 257 8.49 -9.20 -20.16
C VAL A 257 7.72 -8.35 -19.17
N ASN A 258 8.18 -8.34 -17.92
CA ASN A 258 7.62 -7.51 -16.88
C ASN A 258 7.86 -6.00 -17.15
N SER A 259 6.88 -5.20 -16.76
CA SER A 259 6.92 -3.75 -16.64
C SER A 259 6.59 -3.40 -15.20
N GLY A 260 7.18 -2.32 -14.70
CA GLY A 260 6.77 -1.73 -13.44
C GLY A 260 5.89 -0.51 -13.68
N VAL A 261 4.87 -0.34 -12.85
CA VAL A 261 3.97 0.81 -12.89
C VAL A 261 3.99 1.48 -11.52
N ILE A 262 4.43 2.73 -11.47
CA ILE A 262 4.34 3.59 -10.28
C ILE A 262 3.11 4.47 -10.43
N ARG A 263 2.18 4.34 -9.47
CA ARG A 263 0.93 5.09 -9.43
C ARG A 263 0.92 5.97 -8.19
N LEU A 264 0.83 7.27 -8.37
CA LEU A 264 0.63 8.23 -7.28
C LEU A 264 -0.82 8.71 -7.27
N ASP A 265 -1.38 8.99 -6.09
CA ASP A 265 -2.75 9.48 -5.98
C ASP A 265 -2.86 10.93 -6.48
N ALA A 266 -3.62 11.11 -7.56
CA ALA A 266 -3.84 12.41 -8.20
C ALA A 266 -4.70 13.37 -7.34
N SER A 267 -5.39 12.85 -6.32
CA SER A 267 -6.20 13.65 -5.40
C SER A 267 -5.38 14.31 -4.28
N LYS A 268 -4.16 13.83 -4.03
CA LYS A 268 -3.28 14.37 -2.98
C LYS A 268 -2.60 15.66 -3.42
N TYR A 269 -2.27 16.52 -2.45
CA TYR A 269 -1.49 17.72 -2.70
C TYR A 269 0.00 17.45 -2.55
N TRP A 270 0.72 17.50 -3.67
CA TRP A 270 2.12 17.11 -3.77
C TRP A 270 3.06 18.32 -3.65
N ILE A 271 3.87 18.32 -2.59
CA ILE A 271 4.93 19.29 -2.36
C ILE A 271 6.20 18.82 -3.05
N LEU A 272 6.83 19.72 -3.80
CA LEU A 272 8.15 19.46 -4.37
C LEU A 272 9.25 19.69 -3.33
N PRO A 273 10.38 18.98 -3.43
CA PRO A 273 11.50 19.14 -2.52
C PRO A 273 11.98 20.59 -2.44
N THR A 274 12.12 21.09 -1.22
CA THR A 274 12.75 22.36 -0.89
C THR A 274 13.74 22.16 0.26
N ASP A 275 14.72 23.06 0.39
CA ASP A 275 15.74 22.96 1.45
C ASP A 275 15.13 23.09 2.86
N ASN A 276 13.98 23.76 2.97
CA ASN A 276 13.20 23.93 4.20
C ASN A 276 11.80 23.33 4.02
N TYR A 277 11.72 22.00 3.94
CA TYR A 277 10.43 21.32 3.87
C TYR A 277 9.60 21.59 5.12
N THR A 278 8.44 22.23 4.96
CA THR A 278 7.46 22.51 6.03
C THR A 278 6.14 21.78 5.82
N GLY A 279 6.07 20.89 4.82
CA GLY A 279 4.84 20.17 4.52
C GLY A 279 4.44 19.21 5.63
N SER A 280 3.15 18.97 5.73
CA SER A 280 2.54 18.20 6.80
C SER A 280 1.36 17.45 6.22
N TRP A 281 1.37 16.12 6.34
CA TRP A 281 0.25 15.31 5.85
C TRP A 281 -1.05 15.63 6.58
N GLN A 282 -0.99 16.16 7.81
CA GLN A 282 -2.16 16.63 8.56
C GLN A 282 -2.86 17.79 7.86
N ASP A 283 -2.11 18.59 7.09
CA ASP A 283 -2.62 19.68 6.25
C ASP A 283 -2.94 19.20 4.82
N GLY A 284 -2.89 17.88 4.58
CA GLY A 284 -3.11 17.25 3.28
C GLY A 284 -1.93 17.37 2.31
N GLU A 285 -0.76 17.79 2.80
CA GLU A 285 0.44 18.03 1.98
C GLU A 285 1.43 16.87 2.07
N PHE A 286 1.90 16.37 0.92
CA PHE A 286 2.76 15.19 0.85
C PHE A 286 4.06 15.49 0.09
N ASP A 287 5.21 15.12 0.68
CA ASP A 287 6.51 15.23 -0.02
C ASP A 287 6.58 14.23 -1.19
N LEU A 288 6.67 14.75 -2.42
CA LEU A 288 6.70 13.92 -3.62
C LEU A 288 7.92 13.00 -3.66
N GLU A 289 9.09 13.48 -3.26
CA GLU A 289 10.33 12.69 -3.32
C GLU A 289 10.28 11.50 -2.37
N THR A 290 9.70 11.66 -1.19
CA THR A 290 9.51 10.59 -0.19
C THR A 290 8.71 9.44 -0.76
N VAL A 291 7.54 9.73 -1.35
CA VAL A 291 6.69 8.67 -1.93
C VAL A 291 7.36 8.05 -3.16
N VAL A 292 7.97 8.86 -4.03
CA VAL A 292 8.67 8.35 -5.22
C VAL A 292 9.86 7.46 -4.86
N MET A 293 10.66 7.85 -3.85
CA MET A 293 11.78 7.04 -3.36
C MET A 293 11.31 5.66 -2.89
N HIS A 294 10.19 5.63 -2.13
CA HIS A 294 9.59 4.40 -1.63
C HIS A 294 9.06 3.51 -2.77
N GLN A 295 8.28 4.08 -3.69
CA GLN A 295 7.72 3.31 -4.81
C GLN A 295 8.80 2.75 -5.75
N ILE A 296 9.90 3.47 -5.95
CA ILE A 296 11.06 2.92 -6.70
C ILE A 296 11.71 1.77 -5.91
N GLY A 297 11.75 1.80 -4.58
CA GLY A 297 12.27 0.66 -3.81
C GLY A 297 11.49 -0.63 -4.09
N HIS A 298 10.16 -0.56 -4.09
CA HIS A 298 9.29 -1.68 -4.49
C HIS A 298 9.53 -2.16 -5.91
N LEU A 299 9.63 -1.22 -6.86
CA LEU A 299 9.95 -1.49 -8.25
C LEU A 299 11.27 -2.28 -8.41
N LEU A 300 12.23 -2.04 -7.51
CA LEU A 300 13.52 -2.73 -7.47
C LEU A 300 13.50 -4.01 -6.63
N GLY A 301 12.35 -4.41 -6.09
CA GLY A 301 12.20 -5.67 -5.37
C GLY A 301 12.33 -5.60 -3.86
N LEU A 302 12.36 -4.41 -3.27
CA LEU A 302 12.31 -4.27 -1.82
C LEU A 302 10.86 -4.41 -1.33
N ASP A 303 10.67 -5.21 -0.28
CA ASP A 303 9.42 -5.22 0.49
C ASP A 303 9.38 -4.06 1.49
N HIS A 304 8.23 -3.87 2.13
CA HIS A 304 8.15 -2.98 3.28
C HIS A 304 9.14 -3.42 4.38
N SER A 305 9.78 -2.43 5.00
CA SER A 305 10.55 -2.61 6.23
C SER A 305 9.77 -2.01 7.38
N PHE A 306 9.75 -2.65 8.53
CA PHE A 306 9.11 -2.08 9.72
C PHE A 306 10.07 -1.31 10.63
N GLU A 307 11.30 -1.06 10.15
CA GLU A 307 12.22 -0.12 10.76
C GLU A 307 11.82 1.32 10.41
N LYS A 308 11.59 2.15 11.43
CA LYS A 308 11.01 3.49 11.25
C LYS A 308 11.88 4.43 10.42
N ASP A 309 13.18 4.21 10.32
CA ASP A 309 14.11 5.02 9.54
C ASP A 309 14.23 4.59 8.07
N SER A 310 13.86 3.35 7.74
CA SER A 310 13.86 2.81 6.38
C SER A 310 12.96 3.61 5.44
N ILE A 311 13.44 3.90 4.22
CA ILE A 311 12.63 4.45 3.11
C ILE A 311 11.44 3.53 2.82
N MET A 312 11.61 2.22 2.99
CA MET A 312 10.57 1.21 2.78
C MET A 312 9.61 1.07 3.96
N TYR A 313 9.66 1.95 4.97
CA TYR A 313 8.63 2.01 5.99
C TYR A 313 7.27 2.39 5.37
N PRO A 314 6.20 1.62 5.59
CA PRO A 314 4.97 1.74 4.80
C PRO A 314 4.19 3.04 5.04
N THR A 315 4.35 3.69 6.19
CA THR A 315 3.55 4.87 6.58
C THR A 315 4.39 6.14 6.64
N ILE A 316 3.79 7.30 6.34
CA ILE A 316 4.42 8.61 6.49
C ILE A 316 4.25 9.04 7.96
N LEU A 317 5.35 9.00 8.70
CA LEU A 317 5.36 9.31 10.13
C LEU A 317 5.28 10.83 10.36
N PRO A 318 4.53 11.31 11.36
CA PRO A 318 4.50 12.73 11.75
C PRO A 318 5.89 13.30 12.05
N SER A 319 6.76 12.51 12.67
CA SER A 319 8.13 12.90 13.01
C SER A 319 9.09 12.87 11.81
N GLN A 320 8.67 12.34 10.67
CA GLN A 320 9.51 12.11 9.50
C GLN A 320 8.70 12.20 8.20
N GLN A 321 8.08 13.37 7.99
CA GLN A 321 7.29 13.69 6.79
C GLN A 321 8.11 13.60 5.50
N ARG A 322 9.41 13.93 5.59
CA ARG A 322 10.35 13.84 4.49
C ARG A 322 11.39 12.74 4.74
N LYS A 323 11.35 11.68 3.93
CA LYS A 323 12.22 10.52 4.03
C LYS A 323 12.80 10.14 2.66
N VAL A 324 13.97 10.69 2.36
CA VAL A 324 14.62 10.54 1.05
C VAL A 324 16.03 9.97 1.13
N GLN A 325 16.59 9.88 2.35
CA GLN A 325 17.91 9.32 2.59
C GLN A 325 17.80 7.80 2.74
N ILE A 326 18.59 7.07 1.98
CA ILE A 326 18.61 5.60 1.99
C ILE A 326 19.14 5.15 3.35
N ALA A 327 18.34 4.40 4.11
CA ALA A 327 18.79 3.86 5.39
C ALA A 327 19.83 2.76 5.17
N VAL A 328 20.56 2.42 6.24
CA VAL A 328 21.59 1.37 6.19
C VAL A 328 20.96 0.02 5.80
N SER A 329 19.79 -0.30 6.38
CA SER A 329 19.05 -1.53 6.06
C SER A 329 18.56 -1.56 4.62
N ASP A 330 18.02 -0.45 4.10
CA ASP A 330 17.62 -0.33 2.68
C ASP A 330 18.80 -0.61 1.74
N ASN A 331 19.97 -0.01 2.04
CA ASN A 331 21.19 -0.20 1.26
C ASN A 331 21.67 -1.66 1.31
N GLN A 332 21.61 -2.31 2.47
CA GLN A 332 21.98 -3.72 2.61
C GLN A 332 21.04 -4.62 1.81
N ASN A 333 19.72 -4.41 1.92
CA ASN A 333 18.71 -5.21 1.23
C ASN A 333 18.82 -5.08 -0.29
N ILE A 334 19.02 -3.86 -0.81
CA ILE A 334 19.19 -3.69 -2.26
C ILE A 334 20.51 -4.29 -2.76
N HIS A 335 21.58 -4.21 -1.97
CA HIS A 335 22.84 -4.87 -2.30
C HIS A 335 22.73 -6.39 -2.31
N GLN A 336 21.94 -6.98 -1.42
CA GLN A 336 21.66 -8.42 -1.42
C GLN A 336 20.95 -8.85 -2.72
N LEU A 337 20.01 -8.05 -3.23
CA LEU A 337 19.29 -8.36 -4.48
C LEU A 337 20.15 -8.22 -5.75
N TYR A 338 21.00 -7.20 -5.81
CA TYR A 338 21.68 -6.80 -7.05
C TYR A 338 23.19 -7.04 -7.12
N THR A 339 23.88 -7.14 -5.98
CA THR A 339 25.34 -7.17 -5.94
C THR A 339 25.95 -8.38 -5.24
N MET A 340 25.24 -8.96 -4.27
CA MET A 340 25.69 -10.20 -3.64
C MET A 340 25.41 -11.35 -4.60
N LEU A 341 26.47 -12.04 -5.03
CA LEU A 341 26.32 -13.33 -5.70
C LEU A 341 25.52 -14.24 -4.77
N ASN A 342 24.42 -14.78 -5.25
CA ASN A 342 23.73 -15.85 -4.54
C ASN A 342 24.76 -16.98 -4.39
N ILE A 343 25.26 -17.25 -3.19
CA ILE A 343 26.31 -18.26 -2.99
C ILE A 343 25.80 -19.64 -3.48
N LEU A 344 24.47 -19.84 -3.48
CA LEU A 344 23.83 -20.99 -4.12
C LEU A 344 24.05 -21.09 -5.64
N SER A 345 24.03 -19.99 -6.39
CA SER A 345 24.26 -20.04 -7.84
C SER A 345 25.72 -20.28 -8.19
N LEU A 346 26.66 -19.92 -7.30
CA LEU A 346 28.08 -20.29 -7.46
C LEU A 346 28.34 -21.77 -7.16
N LEU A 347 27.61 -22.36 -6.20
CA LEU A 347 27.73 -23.78 -5.84
C LEU A 347 27.10 -24.72 -6.90
N LEU A 348 26.04 -24.28 -7.57
CA LEU A 348 25.42 -25.02 -8.69
C LEU A 348 26.24 -24.99 -9.99
N LEU A 349 27.20 -24.07 -10.11
CA LEU A 349 28.16 -24.02 -11.24
C LEU A 349 29.44 -24.84 -10.96
N LEU A 350 29.57 -25.42 -9.77
CA LEU A 350 30.72 -26.22 -9.34
C LEU A 350 30.44 -27.73 -9.28
N TYR A 351 29.30 -28.19 -9.81
CA TYR A 351 28.94 -29.62 -9.92
C TYR A 351 28.55 -30.02 -11.33
#